data_AF-A0A952Y2C4-F1
#
_entry.id   AF-A0A952Y2C4-F1
#
_cell.length_a   1.000
_cell.length_b   1.000
_cell.length_c   1.000
_cell.angle_alpha   90.00
_cell.angle_beta   90.00
_cell.angle_gamma   90.00
#
_symmetry.space_group_name_H-M   'P 1'
#
loop_
_entity.id
_entity.type
_entity.pdbx_description
1 polymer ?
#
loop_
_entity_poly.entity_id
_entity_poly.type
_entity_poly.pdbx_seq_one_letter_code
_entity_poly.pdbx_strand_id
1 'polypeptide(L)'
;MKVVQELVNYFDRRGELSPKQLRALLDQGFLAAEAPANMIELGQDVGANYYFRVKGETEGQVWGTDIYTGDSMLSVAVVHAGIVKPGDTAVVKVTVVEPLQQYEGSLRNNIKSHDFGRYGTAYKLSAI
;
A
#
# COMPACT_ATOMS: atom_id res chain seq x y z
N MET A 1 17.11 6.14 -0.48
CA MET A 1 15.79 6.02 -1.13
C MET A 1 14.65 6.71 -0.36
N LYS A 2 14.71 6.84 0.98
CA LYS A 2 13.68 7.52 1.79
C LYS A 2 13.40 8.98 1.38
N VAL A 3 14.45 9.78 1.15
CA VAL A 3 14.35 11.22 0.78
C VAL A 3 13.54 11.45 -0.50
N VAL A 4 13.68 10.60 -1.51
CA VAL A 4 12.97 10.80 -2.78
C VAL A 4 11.48 10.51 -2.59
N GLN A 5 11.12 9.46 -1.84
CA GLN A 5 9.71 9.18 -1.50
C GLN A 5 9.07 10.29 -0.66
N GLU A 6 9.82 10.89 0.27
CA GLU A 6 9.36 12.04 1.04
C GLU A 6 9.06 13.25 0.15
N LEU A 7 9.91 13.53 -0.84
CA LEU A 7 9.67 14.62 -1.81
C LEU A 7 8.43 14.35 -2.68
N VAL A 8 8.29 13.14 -3.21
CA VAL A 8 7.09 12.79 -4.00
C VAL A 8 5.82 12.86 -3.15
N ASN A 9 5.86 12.34 -1.92
CA ASN A 9 4.77 12.45 -0.97
C ASN A 9 4.42 13.92 -0.68
N TYR A 10 5.42 14.78 -0.50
CA TYR A 10 5.23 16.21 -0.29
C TYR A 10 4.46 16.87 -1.45
N PHE A 11 4.88 16.64 -2.69
CA PHE A 11 4.23 17.24 -3.86
C PHE A 11 2.86 16.62 -4.18
N ASP A 12 2.70 15.31 -4.02
CA ASP A 12 1.41 14.61 -4.19
C ASP A 12 0.36 15.11 -3.19
N ARG A 13 0.73 15.24 -1.90
CA ARG A 13 -0.18 15.75 -0.87
C ARG A 13 -0.63 17.19 -1.12
N ARG A 14 0.19 17.98 -1.80
CA ARG A 14 -0.12 19.38 -2.17
C ARG A 14 -0.90 19.50 -3.49
N GLY A 15 -1.11 18.38 -4.20
CA GLY A 15 -1.76 18.38 -5.51
C GLY A 15 -0.90 19.03 -6.61
N GLU A 16 0.42 19.14 -6.38
CA GLU A 16 1.35 19.81 -7.30
C GLU A 16 1.87 18.87 -8.40
N LEU A 17 1.54 17.57 -8.33
CA LEU A 17 1.82 16.59 -9.38
C LEU A 17 0.52 16.05 -9.98
N SER A 18 0.37 16.15 -11.30
CA SER A 18 -0.66 15.41 -12.02
C SER A 18 -0.36 13.89 -12.00
N PRO A 19 -1.36 13.01 -12.16
CA PRO A 19 -1.14 11.56 -12.23
C PRO A 19 -0.11 11.16 -13.29
N LYS A 20 -0.10 11.86 -14.44
CA LYS A 20 0.86 11.62 -15.52
C LYS A 20 2.29 12.01 -15.11
N GLN A 21 2.48 13.14 -14.42
CA GLN A 21 3.78 13.56 -13.92
C GLN A 21 4.27 12.63 -12.81
N LEU A 22 3.39 12.23 -11.89
CA LEU A 22 3.69 11.26 -10.85
C LEU A 22 4.14 9.91 -11.46
N ARG A 23 3.40 9.41 -12.44
CA ARG A 23 3.74 8.18 -13.17
C ARG A 23 5.10 8.30 -13.87
N ALA A 24 5.36 9.41 -14.56
CA ALA A 24 6.64 9.64 -15.23
C ALA A 24 7.82 9.68 -14.25
N LEU A 25 7.65 10.29 -13.07
CA LEU A 25 8.67 10.32 -12.02
C LEU A 25 8.95 8.92 -11.44
N LEU A 26 7.90 8.09 -11.31
CA LEU A 26 8.02 6.71 -10.83
C LEU A 26 8.67 5.78 -11.87
N ASP A 27 8.29 5.93 -13.15
CA ASP A 27 8.78 5.11 -14.27
C ASP A 27 10.22 5.44 -14.67
N GLN A 28 10.66 6.69 -14.50
CA GLN A 28 12.05 7.12 -14.76
C GLN A 28 13.08 6.53 -13.77
N GLY A 29 12.66 5.64 -12.86
CA GLY A 29 13.56 4.75 -12.14
C GLY A 29 14.09 5.27 -10.80
N PHE A 30 13.52 6.35 -10.26
CA PHE A 30 14.07 6.98 -9.05
C PHE A 30 13.28 6.74 -7.75
N LEU A 31 12.08 6.11 -7.78
CA LEU A 31 11.10 6.37 -6.71
C LEU A 31 10.20 5.24 -6.21
N ALA A 32 9.87 4.23 -7.02
CA ALA A 32 9.19 3.05 -6.50
C ALA A 32 10.23 2.09 -5.94
N ALA A 33 10.56 2.25 -4.66
CA ALA A 33 11.34 1.23 -3.95
C ALA A 33 10.59 -0.11 -4.04
N GLU A 34 11.32 -1.22 -3.99
CA GLU A 34 10.70 -2.51 -3.76
C GLU A 34 9.88 -2.43 -2.46
N ALA A 35 8.68 -3.00 -2.49
CA ALA A 35 7.80 -2.97 -1.36
C ALA A 35 8.46 -3.62 -0.13
N PRO A 36 8.33 -3.03 1.07
CA PRO A 36 8.61 -3.77 2.28
C PRO A 36 7.61 -4.94 2.42
N ALA A 37 7.89 -5.89 3.31
CA ALA A 37 6.96 -6.99 3.55
C ALA A 37 5.59 -6.48 4.05
N ASN A 38 5.60 -5.46 4.91
CA ASN A 38 4.44 -4.83 5.51
C ASN A 38 4.71 -3.36 5.83
N MET A 39 3.74 -2.68 6.43
CA MET A 39 3.77 -1.25 6.73
C MET A 39 3.95 -0.93 8.21
N ILE A 40 4.52 -1.83 9.04
CA ILE A 40 4.72 -1.55 10.47
C ILE A 40 5.63 -0.34 10.69
N GLU A 41 6.79 -0.32 10.04
CA GLU A 41 7.81 0.72 10.21
C GLU A 41 7.41 2.07 9.59
N LEU A 42 6.63 2.03 8.51
CA LEU A 42 6.23 3.22 7.74
C LEU A 42 4.81 3.68 8.08
N GLY A 43 4.07 2.94 8.89
CA GLY A 43 2.65 3.18 9.19
C GLY A 43 2.38 4.19 10.30
N GLN A 44 3.39 4.93 10.77
CA GLN A 44 3.26 5.88 11.89
C GLN A 44 2.71 7.24 11.45
N ASP A 45 3.05 7.67 10.23
CA ASP A 45 2.73 9.01 9.74
C ASP A 45 1.40 9.00 8.99
N VAL A 46 0.28 9.12 9.72
CA VAL A 46 -1.07 9.16 9.14
C VAL A 46 -1.18 10.24 8.05
N GLY A 47 -1.71 9.86 6.89
CA GLY A 47 -1.83 10.72 5.71
C GLY A 47 -0.59 10.72 4.82
N ALA A 48 0.49 10.01 5.17
CA ALA A 48 1.62 9.79 4.28
C ALA A 48 1.25 8.85 3.13
N ASN A 49 1.72 9.19 1.93
CA ASN A 49 1.65 8.35 0.74
C ASN A 49 3.03 7.81 0.39
N TYR A 50 3.09 6.50 0.19
CA TYR A 50 4.25 5.79 -0.34
C TYR A 50 3.90 5.16 -1.68
N TYR A 51 4.91 4.99 -2.52
CA TYR A 51 4.78 4.36 -3.83
C TYR A 51 5.77 3.22 -3.91
N PHE A 52 5.27 2.00 -4.05
CA PHE A 52 6.11 0.82 -4.08
C PHE A 52 5.87 0.02 -5.34
N ARG A 53 6.95 -0.58 -5.85
CA ARG A 53 6.84 -1.67 -6.81
C ARG A 53 6.49 -2.92 -6.00
N VAL A 54 5.33 -3.50 -6.29
CA VAL A 54 4.81 -4.67 -5.58
C VAL A 54 4.55 -5.76 -6.60
N LYS A 55 5.13 -6.94 -6.37
CA LYS A 55 4.74 -8.17 -7.06
C LYS A 55 3.59 -8.82 -6.29
N GLY A 56 2.50 -9.13 -6.97
CA GLY A 56 1.34 -9.79 -6.36
C GLY A 56 1.66 -11.24 -5.97
N GLU A 57 1.34 -11.60 -4.73
CA GLU A 57 1.50 -12.95 -4.17
C GLU A 57 0.18 -13.47 -3.62
N THR A 58 0.05 -14.80 -3.51
CA THR A 58 -1.17 -15.45 -3.02
C THR A 58 -1.02 -16.07 -1.64
N GLU A 59 0.21 -16.15 -1.13
CA GLU A 59 0.54 -16.78 0.15
C GLU A 59 0.97 -15.73 1.16
N GLY A 60 0.31 -15.70 2.31
CA GLY A 60 0.61 -14.75 3.37
C GLY A 60 -0.61 -14.32 4.17
N GLN A 61 -0.36 -13.57 5.24
CA GLN A 61 -1.42 -13.10 6.13
C GLN A 61 -1.84 -11.67 5.78
N VAL A 62 -3.15 -11.47 5.73
CA VAL A 62 -3.79 -10.18 5.51
C VAL A 62 -4.98 -10.05 6.47
N TRP A 63 -5.13 -8.89 7.07
CA TRP A 63 -6.21 -8.57 7.99
C TRP A 63 -6.96 -7.33 7.52
N GLY A 64 -8.29 -7.41 7.53
CA GLY A 64 -9.16 -6.33 7.08
C GLY A 64 -9.44 -6.32 5.58
N THR A 65 -10.26 -5.35 5.18
CA THR A 65 -10.77 -5.16 3.82
C THR A 65 -10.79 -3.66 3.54
N ASP A 66 -10.21 -3.26 2.39
CA ASP A 66 -10.02 -1.86 1.95
C ASP A 66 -9.09 -1.00 2.84
N ILE A 67 -9.13 -1.21 4.16
CA ILE A 67 -8.16 -0.76 5.14
C ILE A 67 -7.56 -2.00 5.80
N TYR A 68 -6.24 -2.12 5.73
CA TYR A 68 -5.47 -3.26 6.22
C TYR A 68 -4.67 -2.85 7.46
N THR A 69 -4.48 -3.79 8.39
CA THR A 69 -3.55 -3.60 9.51
C THR A 69 -2.13 -3.44 8.99
N GLY A 70 -1.28 -2.69 9.70
CA GLY A 70 0.09 -2.43 9.25
C GLY A 70 0.98 -3.67 9.11
N ASP A 71 0.68 -4.79 9.77
CA ASP A 71 1.37 -6.06 9.60
C ASP A 71 0.91 -6.91 8.41
N SER A 72 -0.21 -6.55 7.76
CA SER A 72 -0.70 -7.25 6.56
C SER A 72 0.35 -7.24 5.45
N MET A 73 0.61 -8.40 4.85
CA MET A 73 1.59 -8.54 3.77
C MET A 73 1.17 -7.73 2.54
N LEU A 74 2.00 -6.77 2.15
CA LEU A 74 1.71 -5.86 1.03
C LEU A 74 1.50 -6.62 -0.29
N SER A 75 2.35 -7.62 -0.57
CA SER A 75 2.28 -8.44 -1.79
C SER A 75 0.95 -9.19 -1.94
N VAL A 76 0.34 -9.59 -0.82
CA VAL A 76 -0.94 -10.32 -0.79
C VAL A 76 -2.12 -9.36 -0.73
N ALA A 77 -2.00 -8.26 0.04
CA ALA A 77 -3.03 -7.23 0.15
C ALA A 77 -3.33 -6.54 -1.19
N VAL A 78 -2.33 -6.35 -2.06
CA VAL A 78 -2.55 -5.78 -3.41
C VAL A 78 -3.35 -6.71 -4.32
N VAL A 79 -3.21 -8.02 -4.15
CA VAL A 79 -4.02 -9.02 -4.87
C VAL A 79 -5.42 -9.07 -4.29
N HIS A 80 -5.54 -9.11 -2.96
CA HIS A 80 -6.83 -9.04 -2.26
C HIS A 80 -7.64 -7.81 -2.70
N ALA A 81 -7.00 -6.64 -2.78
CA ALA A 81 -7.60 -5.39 -3.25
C ALA A 81 -7.94 -5.38 -4.76
N GLY A 82 -7.46 -6.35 -5.53
CA GLY A 82 -7.69 -6.42 -6.99
C GLY A 82 -6.86 -5.43 -7.80
N ILE A 83 -5.81 -4.87 -7.21
CA ILE A 83 -4.94 -3.87 -7.86
C ILE A 83 -3.90 -4.57 -8.74
N VAL A 84 -3.39 -5.71 -8.30
CA VAL A 84 -2.35 -6.50 -8.99
C VAL A 84 -2.81 -7.95 -9.10
N LYS A 85 -2.58 -8.59 -10.26
CA LYS A 85 -2.84 -10.03 -10.41
C LYS A 85 -1.70 -10.86 -9.79
N PRO A 86 -1.96 -12.09 -9.36
CA PRO A 86 -0.89 -13.00 -8.91
C PRO A 86 0.26 -13.10 -9.93
N GLY A 87 1.49 -12.90 -9.47
CA GLY A 87 2.70 -12.96 -10.30
C GLY A 87 3.04 -11.69 -11.08
N ASP A 88 2.08 -10.80 -11.30
CA ASP A 88 2.30 -9.51 -11.96
C ASP A 88 2.96 -8.52 -11.00
N THR A 89 3.64 -7.52 -11.57
CA THR A 89 4.28 -6.43 -10.82
C THR A 89 3.71 -5.09 -11.25
N ALA A 90 3.32 -4.26 -10.29
CA ALA A 90 2.87 -2.89 -10.56
C ALA A 90 3.37 -1.92 -9.49
N VAL A 91 3.39 -0.63 -9.82
CA VAL A 91 3.55 0.42 -8.81
C VAL A 91 2.20 0.71 -8.17
N VAL A 92 2.14 0.64 -6.84
CA VAL A 92 0.94 0.83 -6.03
C VAL A 92 1.14 2.01 -5.08
N LYS A 93 0.09 2.82 -4.90
CA LYS A 93 0.05 3.86 -3.87
C LYS A 93 -0.46 3.25 -2.56
N VAL A 94 0.36 3.37 -1.52
CA VAL A 94 0.05 2.97 -0.15
C VAL A 94 -0.16 4.23 0.68
N THR A 95 -1.36 4.43 1.20
CA THR A 95 -1.67 5.58 2.07
C THR A 95 -1.79 5.09 3.50
N VAL A 96 -1.01 5.68 4.41
CA VAL A 96 -1.17 5.46 5.85
C VAL A 96 -2.44 6.15 6.31
N VAL A 97 -3.29 5.44 7.04
CA VAL A 97 -4.59 5.93 7.51
C VAL A 97 -4.72 5.74 9.02
N GLU A 98 -5.73 6.37 9.61
CA GLU A 98 -6.06 6.14 11.01
C GLU A 98 -6.44 4.66 11.23
N PRO A 99 -5.85 3.98 12.24
CA PRO A 99 -6.21 2.60 12.54
C PRO A 99 -7.67 2.46 12.98
N LEU A 100 -8.31 1.39 12.51
CA LEU A 100 -9.67 1.05 12.91
C LEU A 100 -9.69 0.39 14.30
N GLN A 101 -10.84 0.47 14.97
CA GLN A 101 -11.10 -0.29 16.20
C GLN A 101 -11.32 -1.79 15.93
N GLN A 102 -11.84 -2.11 14.73
CA GLN A 102 -12.07 -3.45 14.24
C GLN A 102 -11.87 -3.47 12.73
N TYR A 103 -11.31 -4.57 12.24
CA TYR A 103 -11.10 -4.87 10.83
C TYR A 103 -11.95 -6.06 10.46
N GLU A 104 -12.70 -5.94 9.37
CA GLU A 104 -13.52 -7.02 8.81
C GLU A 104 -12.75 -7.69 7.66
N GLY A 105 -12.51 -8.98 7.79
CA GLY A 105 -11.92 -9.82 6.75
C GLY A 105 -12.93 -10.16 5.66
N SER A 106 -12.43 -10.49 4.47
CA SER A 106 -13.27 -10.94 3.37
C SER A 106 -12.53 -11.91 2.45
N LEU A 107 -13.26 -12.52 1.52
CA LEU A 107 -12.70 -13.28 0.41
C LEU A 107 -12.84 -12.44 -0.86
N ARG A 108 -11.74 -11.86 -1.34
CA ARG A 108 -11.69 -11.09 -2.60
C ARG A 108 -10.53 -11.58 -3.46
N ASN A 109 -10.76 -11.69 -4.77
CA ASN A 109 -9.74 -12.11 -5.74
C ASN A 109 -9.03 -13.43 -5.35
N ASN A 110 -9.79 -14.37 -4.79
CA ASN A 110 -9.32 -15.65 -4.24
C ASN A 110 -8.31 -15.55 -3.09
N ILE A 111 -8.14 -14.37 -2.49
CA ILE A 111 -7.36 -14.16 -1.29
C ILE A 111 -8.31 -14.00 -0.11
N LYS A 112 -8.04 -14.74 0.97
CA LYS A 112 -8.78 -14.60 2.23
C LYS A 112 -8.03 -13.63 3.14
N SER A 113 -8.67 -12.52 3.50
CA SER A 113 -8.26 -11.72 4.64
C SER A 113 -9.07 -12.11 5.89
N HIS A 114 -8.56 -11.75 7.06
CA HIS A 114 -9.12 -12.14 8.34
C HIS A 114 -9.60 -10.94 9.14
N ASP A 115 -10.58 -11.16 10.00
CA ASP A 115 -10.98 -10.18 10.99
C ASP A 115 -9.80 -9.89 11.94
N PHE A 116 -9.76 -8.66 12.45
CA PHE A 116 -8.82 -8.30 13.51
C PHE A 116 -9.41 -7.24 14.43
N GLY A 117 -8.93 -7.20 15.67
CA GLY A 117 -9.28 -6.14 16.61
C GLY A 117 -8.52 -4.84 16.34
N ARG A 118 -8.41 -4.01 17.37
CA ARG A 118 -7.61 -2.78 17.29
C ARG A 118 -6.14 -3.12 17.00
N TYR A 119 -5.54 -2.40 16.04
CA TYR A 119 -4.12 -2.49 15.70
C TYR A 119 -3.46 -1.11 15.72
N GLY A 120 -2.12 -1.05 15.81
CA GLY A 120 -1.36 0.18 16.01
C GLY A 120 -1.17 1.04 14.77
N THR A 121 -1.18 0.45 13.58
CA THR A 121 -0.98 1.13 12.29
C THR A 121 -1.92 0.58 11.22
N ALA A 122 -2.24 1.36 10.20
CA ALA A 122 -3.11 0.92 9.13
C ALA A 122 -2.76 1.57 7.80
N TYR A 123 -3.09 0.88 6.71
CA TYR A 123 -2.91 1.41 5.37
C TYR A 123 -4.08 1.06 4.46
N LYS A 124 -4.29 1.89 3.45
CA LYS A 124 -5.14 1.60 2.29
C LYS A 124 -4.30 1.57 1.02
N LEU A 125 -4.80 0.84 0.02
CA LEU A 125 -4.12 0.66 -1.25
C LEU A 125 -4.93 1.30 -2.37
N SER A 126 -4.24 1.82 -3.38
CA SER A 126 -4.86 2.29 -4.63
C SER A 126 -3.91 2.14 -5.80
N ALA A 127 -4.48 1.96 -6.99
CA ALA A 127 -3.75 2.15 -8.25
C ALA A 127 -3.35 3.63 -8.40
N ILE A 128 -2.36 3.89 -9.26
CA ILE A 128 -1.93 5.26 -9.64
C ILE A 128 -2.75 5.75 -10.82
#